data_AF-A0A2G8K900-F1
#
_entry.id   AF-A0A2G8K900-F1
#
_cell.length_a   1.000
_cell.length_b   1.000
_cell.length_c   1.000
_cell.angle_alpha   90.00
_cell.angle_beta   90.00
_cell.angle_gamma   90.00
#
_symmetry.space_group_name_H-M   'P 1'
#
loop_
_entity.id
_entity.type
_entity.pdbx_description
1 polymer ?
#
loop_
_entity_poly.entity_id
_entity_poly.type
_entity_poly.pdbx_seq_one_letter_code
_entity_poly.pdbx_strand_id
1 'polypeptide(L)'
;MGVVSSDLLDATATYCFLSFRYELNHSKTVPVKPKVPDTHIVSAGVHEDPLSRRDKDLPPDTTEDGTLTDLGRIQMANGYRRFDVEYLGDPDLQPIRTFENATFVRLLYTFCCFINRKYDHEIQEVYSRPDFLGSVAKQYLRAPAISSQSPRKKSSSFVSCRTDHRPRLSLRFLASYRTIGYALLLLFLAYLFGFSTTGVILIVTLCIVFYGLIGGAIYHLRGETDRNHSHYD
;
A
#
# COMPACT_ATOMS: atom_id res chain seq x y z
N MET A 1 -16.07 13.39 37.38
CA MET A 1 -15.76 12.02 37.83
C MET A 1 -15.50 11.17 36.60
N GLY A 2 -14.33 10.54 36.53
CA GLY A 2 -13.91 9.75 35.37
C GLY A 2 -12.40 9.78 35.17
N VAL A 3 -11.65 9.49 36.24
CA VAL A 3 -10.20 9.24 36.16
C VAL A 3 -10.05 7.86 35.54
N VAL A 4 -9.80 7.79 34.23
CA VAL A 4 -9.48 6.54 33.54
C VAL A 4 -8.00 6.56 33.17
N SER A 5 -7.23 5.94 34.06
CA SER A 5 -5.98 5.20 33.87
C SER A 5 -4.99 5.71 32.82
N SER A 6 -4.09 6.58 33.28
CA SER A 6 -2.71 6.70 32.77
C SER A 6 -1.99 5.34 32.68
N ASP A 7 -2.38 4.38 33.52
CA ASP A 7 -1.67 3.11 33.70
C ASP A 7 -1.90 2.11 32.55
N LEU A 8 -2.96 2.30 31.74
CA LEU A 8 -3.26 1.42 30.60
C LEU A 8 -2.45 1.82 29.34
N LEU A 9 -2.09 3.11 29.22
CA LEU A 9 -1.24 3.64 28.16
C LEU A 9 0.21 3.14 28.31
N ASP A 10 0.72 3.08 29.54
CA ASP A 10 2.06 2.56 29.83
C ASP A 10 2.16 1.06 29.57
N ALA A 11 1.12 0.28 29.91
CA ALA A 11 1.12 -1.16 29.66
C ALA A 11 1.20 -1.48 28.15
N THR A 12 0.43 -0.78 27.32
CA THR A 12 0.36 -1.07 25.87
C THR A 12 1.63 -0.64 25.12
N ALA A 13 2.21 0.50 25.50
CA ALA A 13 3.50 0.95 24.97
C ALA A 13 4.64 -0.02 25.35
N THR A 14 4.60 -0.56 26.58
CA THR A 14 5.57 -1.53 27.08
C THR A 14 5.47 -2.88 26.36
N TYR A 15 4.27 -3.36 26.05
CA TYR A 15 4.08 -4.58 25.22
C TYR A 15 4.63 -4.40 23.80
N CYS A 16 4.46 -3.22 23.19
CA CYS A 16 5.04 -2.90 21.88
C CYS A 16 6.58 -2.86 21.92
N PHE A 17 7.16 -2.31 22.99
CA PHE A 17 8.62 -2.26 23.19
C PHE A 17 9.24 -3.63 23.48
N LEU A 18 8.56 -4.50 24.23
CA LEU A 18 9.03 -5.87 24.50
C LEU A 18 8.94 -6.77 23.26
N SER A 19 7.91 -6.60 22.43
CA SER A 19 7.81 -7.26 21.12
C SER A 19 8.92 -6.83 20.16
N PHE A 20 9.30 -5.54 20.19
CA PHE A 20 10.44 -5.01 19.44
C PHE A 20 11.79 -5.65 19.86
N ARG A 21 11.97 -5.95 21.15
CA ARG A 21 13.23 -6.53 21.68
C ARG A 21 13.35 -8.04 21.45
N TYR A 22 12.24 -8.77 21.39
CA TYR A 22 12.24 -10.22 21.10
C TYR A 22 12.59 -10.51 19.63
N GLU A 23 12.04 -9.72 18.69
CA GLU A 23 12.25 -9.92 17.23
C GLU A 23 13.64 -9.47 16.73
N LEU A 24 14.33 -8.59 17.46
CA LEU A 24 15.72 -8.22 17.16
C LEU A 24 16.70 -9.39 17.33
N ASN A 25 16.36 -10.39 18.14
CA ASN A 25 17.23 -11.52 18.43
C ASN A 25 17.09 -12.68 17.42
N HIS A 26 16.01 -12.71 16.62
CA HIS A 26 15.74 -13.79 15.65
C HIS A 26 16.07 -13.45 14.18
N SER A 27 16.43 -12.20 13.88
CA SER A 27 16.82 -11.76 12.52
C SER A 27 18.27 -12.14 12.15
N LYS A 28 18.66 -13.41 12.35
CA LYS A 28 19.97 -13.96 11.93
C LYS A 28 19.88 -15.33 11.27
N THR A 29 18.76 -15.67 10.65
CA THR A 29 18.69 -16.85 9.77
C THR A 29 18.68 -16.39 8.31
N VAL A 30 19.87 -16.30 7.74
CA VAL A 30 20.04 -16.25 6.28
C VAL A 30 19.62 -17.62 5.74
N PRO A 31 18.66 -17.70 4.79
CA PRO A 31 18.37 -18.97 4.15
C PRO A 31 19.59 -19.41 3.34
N VAL A 32 20.22 -20.50 3.76
CA VAL A 32 21.28 -21.17 2.99
C VAL A 32 20.65 -21.71 1.72
N LYS A 33 21.08 -21.17 0.57
CA LYS A 33 20.70 -21.65 -0.75
C LYS A 33 21.20 -23.10 -0.89
N PRO A 34 20.35 -24.11 -1.15
CA PRO A 34 20.82 -25.47 -1.34
C PRO A 34 21.74 -25.52 -2.57
N LYS A 35 22.92 -26.13 -2.40
CA LYS A 35 23.90 -26.36 -3.46
C LYS A 35 23.34 -27.44 -4.39
N VAL A 36 22.87 -27.05 -5.57
CA VAL A 36 22.43 -27.95 -6.64
C VAL A 36 23.68 -28.69 -7.16
N PRO A 37 23.65 -30.02 -7.32
CA PRO A 37 24.78 -30.76 -7.90
C PRO A 37 24.95 -30.40 -9.38
N ASP A 38 26.21 -30.31 -9.81
CA ASP A 38 26.64 -29.89 -11.14
C ASP A 38 26.16 -30.88 -12.22
N THR A 39 24.95 -30.68 -12.74
CA THR A 39 24.51 -31.30 -13.98
C THR A 39 25.05 -30.46 -15.13
N HIS A 40 26.02 -30.99 -15.87
CA HIS A 40 26.54 -30.40 -17.09
C HIS A 40 25.42 -30.18 -18.11
N ILE A 41 24.85 -28.96 -18.16
CA ILE A 41 23.97 -28.56 -19.24
C ILE A 41 24.85 -28.04 -20.39
N VAL A 42 24.90 -28.85 -21.45
CA VAL A 42 25.46 -28.49 -22.75
C VAL A 42 24.82 -27.19 -23.22
N SER A 43 25.66 -26.18 -23.47
CA SER A 43 25.29 -24.90 -24.06
C SER A 43 24.83 -25.11 -25.51
N ALA A 44 23.53 -25.34 -25.72
CA ALA A 44 22.89 -25.24 -27.02
C ALA A 44 22.35 -23.82 -27.21
N GLY A 45 22.65 -23.22 -28.36
CA GLY A 45 22.42 -21.81 -28.67
C GLY A 45 20.99 -21.35 -28.41
N VAL A 46 20.89 -20.19 -27.78
CA VAL A 46 19.64 -19.47 -27.51
C VAL A 46 19.16 -18.83 -28.83
N HIS A 47 18.39 -19.60 -29.60
CA HIS A 47 17.47 -19.04 -30.59
C HIS A 47 16.18 -18.69 -29.82
N GLU A 48 16.04 -17.44 -29.41
CA GLU A 48 14.81 -16.95 -28.75
C GLU A 48 13.66 -17.00 -29.77
N ASP A 49 12.87 -18.07 -29.74
CA ASP A 49 11.65 -18.16 -30.53
C ASP A 49 10.68 -17.03 -30.12
N PRO A 50 10.17 -16.22 -31.07
CA PRO A 50 9.28 -15.09 -30.80
C PRO A 50 7.91 -15.49 -30.23
N LEU A 51 7.59 -16.79 -30.22
CA LEU A 51 6.41 -17.35 -29.56
C LEU A 51 6.58 -17.47 -28.03
N SER A 52 7.82 -17.56 -27.51
CA SER A 52 8.08 -17.71 -26.06
C SER A 52 7.75 -16.46 -25.24
N ARG A 53 7.79 -15.28 -25.86
CA ARG A 53 7.48 -14.00 -25.19
C ARG A 53 5.99 -13.86 -24.86
N ARG A 54 5.11 -14.40 -25.71
CA ARG A 54 3.65 -14.40 -25.44
C ARG A 54 3.26 -15.42 -24.37
N ASP A 55 4.12 -16.40 -24.12
CA ASP A 55 3.86 -17.51 -23.20
C ASP A 55 4.11 -17.17 -21.72
N LYS A 56 4.77 -16.02 -21.45
CA LYS A 56 5.04 -15.52 -20.09
C LYS A 56 3.80 -14.95 -19.40
N ASP A 57 2.81 -14.51 -20.19
CA ASP A 57 1.56 -13.95 -19.68
C ASP A 57 0.49 -15.03 -19.42
N LEU A 58 0.80 -16.30 -19.75
CA LEU A 58 -0.08 -17.42 -19.45
C LEU A 58 0.04 -17.82 -17.97
N PRO A 59 -1.08 -18.20 -17.32
CA PRO A 59 -1.03 -18.76 -15.98
C PRO A 59 -0.14 -20.01 -15.95
N PRO A 60 0.51 -20.30 -14.80
CA PRO A 60 1.26 -21.53 -14.65
C PRO A 60 0.35 -22.74 -14.82
N ASP A 61 0.94 -23.85 -15.25
CA ASP A 61 0.20 -25.08 -15.50
C ASP A 61 -0.46 -25.62 -14.21
N THR A 62 -1.75 -25.95 -14.29
CA THR A 62 -2.58 -26.35 -13.14
C THR A 62 -3.52 -27.49 -13.53
N THR A 63 -3.79 -28.37 -12.58
CA THR A 63 -4.80 -29.43 -12.69
C THR A 63 -6.21 -28.82 -12.72
N GLU A 64 -7.22 -29.58 -13.18
CA GLU A 64 -8.63 -29.15 -13.17
C GLU A 64 -9.13 -28.71 -11.77
N ASP A 65 -8.54 -29.25 -10.70
CA ASP A 65 -8.81 -28.89 -9.30
C ASP A 65 -8.12 -27.58 -8.82
N GLY A 66 -7.35 -26.91 -9.69
CA GLY A 66 -6.59 -25.69 -9.36
C GLY A 66 -5.29 -25.92 -8.60
N THR A 67 -4.86 -27.17 -8.41
CA THR A 67 -3.56 -27.50 -7.82
C THR A 67 -2.44 -27.37 -8.86
N LEU A 68 -1.26 -26.89 -8.45
CA LEU A 68 -0.11 -26.79 -9.36
C LEU A 68 0.43 -28.17 -9.73
N THR A 69 0.53 -28.43 -11.04
CA THR A 69 1.23 -29.59 -11.59
C THR A 69 2.72 -29.50 -11.31
N ASP A 70 3.45 -30.61 -11.39
CA ASP A 70 4.91 -30.61 -11.20
C ASP A 70 5.62 -29.67 -12.21
N LEU A 71 5.10 -29.62 -13.44
CA LEU A 71 5.54 -28.65 -14.45
C LEU A 71 5.23 -27.22 -14.02
N GLY A 72 4.03 -26.94 -13.52
CA GLY A 72 3.64 -25.64 -12.97
C GLY A 72 4.54 -25.18 -11.82
N ARG A 73 4.93 -26.09 -10.91
CA ARG A 73 5.87 -25.80 -9.82
C ARG A 73 7.24 -25.40 -10.34
N ILE A 74 7.77 -26.12 -11.34
CA ILE A 74 9.06 -25.82 -11.96
C ILE A 74 8.99 -24.50 -12.74
N GLN A 75 7.88 -24.23 -13.45
CA GLN A 75 7.66 -22.95 -14.14
C GLN A 75 7.67 -21.77 -13.18
N MET A 76 7.05 -21.92 -11.99
CA MET A 76 7.08 -20.88 -10.96
C MET A 76 8.46 -20.74 -10.30
N ALA A 77 9.13 -21.85 -9.98
CA ALA A 77 10.46 -21.84 -9.37
C ALA A 77 11.50 -21.16 -10.27
N ASN A 78 11.43 -21.39 -11.57
CA ASN A 78 12.30 -20.77 -12.58
C ASN A 78 11.81 -19.37 -13.00
N GLY A 79 10.65 -18.92 -12.52
CA GLY A 79 10.08 -17.61 -12.82
C GLY A 79 9.58 -17.45 -14.26
N TYR A 80 9.34 -18.55 -14.99
CA TYR A 80 8.78 -18.54 -16.34
C TYR A 80 7.32 -18.08 -16.36
N ARG A 81 6.53 -18.43 -15.33
CA ARG A 81 5.13 -18.05 -15.17
C ARG A 81 4.85 -17.66 -13.72
N ARG A 82 3.91 -16.73 -13.49
CA ARG A 82 3.53 -16.24 -12.16
C ARG A 82 2.02 -16.11 -12.08
N PHE A 83 1.47 -16.34 -10.89
CA PHE A 83 0.09 -15.95 -10.63
C PHE A 83 0.01 -14.44 -10.42
N ASP A 84 -1.02 -13.83 -10.98
CA ASP A 84 -1.42 -12.48 -10.61
C ASP A 84 -2.16 -12.53 -9.27
N VAL A 85 -1.40 -12.57 -8.18
CA VAL A 85 -1.95 -12.61 -6.83
C VAL A 85 -2.18 -11.17 -6.38
N GLU A 86 -3.40 -10.68 -6.57
CA GLU A 86 -3.83 -9.44 -5.97
C GLU A 86 -4.18 -9.66 -4.49
N TYR A 87 -3.66 -8.77 -3.64
CA TYR A 87 -3.94 -8.83 -2.22
C TYR A 87 -5.34 -8.28 -1.94
N LEU A 88 -6.26 -9.15 -1.53
CA LEU A 88 -7.68 -8.82 -1.27
C LEU A 88 -7.94 -8.23 0.14
N GLY A 89 -6.93 -8.16 1.00
CA GLY A 89 -7.07 -7.63 2.36
C GLY A 89 -6.92 -6.11 2.44
N ASP A 90 -6.86 -5.58 3.67
CA ASP A 90 -6.58 -4.15 3.92
C ASP A 90 -5.19 -3.77 3.38
N PRO A 91 -5.08 -2.85 2.39
CA PRO A 91 -3.81 -2.50 1.76
C PRO A 91 -2.76 -1.99 2.75
N ASP A 92 -3.15 -1.45 3.91
CA ASP A 92 -2.20 -0.98 4.92
C ASP A 92 -1.59 -2.14 5.72
N LEU A 93 -2.30 -3.27 5.84
CA LEU A 93 -1.85 -4.51 6.49
C LEU A 93 -1.09 -5.45 5.55
N GLN A 94 -0.87 -5.06 4.29
CA GLN A 94 -0.12 -5.87 3.35
C GLN A 94 1.32 -6.09 3.87
N PRO A 95 1.89 -7.31 3.70
CA PRO A 95 3.31 -7.55 3.99
C PRO A 95 4.20 -6.49 3.34
N ILE A 96 5.25 -6.10 4.07
CA ILE A 96 6.19 -5.05 3.65
C ILE A 96 6.92 -5.52 2.40
N ARG A 97 6.85 -4.71 1.34
CA ARG A 97 7.45 -5.04 0.04
C ARG A 97 8.93 -4.66 0.04
N THR A 98 9.71 -5.28 -0.83
CA THR A 98 11.17 -5.07 -0.93
C THR A 98 11.55 -3.64 -1.30
N PHE A 99 10.64 -2.87 -1.92
CA PHE A 99 10.87 -1.47 -2.31
C PHE A 99 10.42 -0.45 -1.25
N GLU A 100 10.06 -0.91 -0.05
CA GLU A 100 9.64 -0.06 1.06
C GLU A 100 10.67 -0.15 2.20
N ASN A 101 10.80 0.94 2.96
CA ASN A 101 11.61 0.91 4.18
C ASN A 101 10.75 0.40 5.36
N ALA A 102 11.08 -0.78 5.88
CA ALA A 102 10.28 -1.45 6.92
C ALA A 102 10.09 -0.62 8.19
N THR A 103 11.12 0.11 8.63
CA THR A 103 11.07 0.94 9.84
C THR A 103 10.12 2.12 9.63
N PHE A 104 10.23 2.83 8.51
CA PHE A 104 9.34 3.93 8.17
C PHE A 104 7.90 3.49 8.00
N VAL A 105 7.65 2.35 7.31
CA VAL A 105 6.29 1.81 7.18
C VAL A 105 5.66 1.62 8.55
N ARG A 106 6.36 0.98 9.50
CA ARG A 106 5.85 0.70 10.85
C ARG A 106 5.61 1.98 11.65
N LEU A 107 6.55 2.93 11.62
CA LEU A 107 6.43 4.22 12.32
C LEU A 107 5.24 5.02 11.79
N LEU A 108 5.16 5.20 10.46
CA LEU A 108 4.11 5.94 9.80
C LEU A 108 2.75 5.27 10.00
N TYR A 109 2.69 3.93 9.96
CA TYR A 109 1.47 3.19 10.25
C TYR A 109 1.00 3.42 11.69
N THR A 110 1.91 3.36 12.67
CA THR A 110 1.58 3.63 14.08
C THR A 110 1.05 5.05 14.27
N PHE A 111 1.69 6.03 13.62
CA PHE A 111 1.24 7.42 13.63
C PHE A 111 -0.13 7.60 12.98
N CYS A 112 -0.36 6.96 11.83
CA CYS A 112 -1.67 6.97 11.17
C CYS A 112 -2.74 6.32 12.06
N CYS A 113 -2.45 5.19 12.68
CA CYS A 113 -3.36 4.53 13.61
C CYS A 113 -3.69 5.44 14.80
N PHE A 114 -2.72 6.18 15.34
CA PHE A 114 -2.97 7.12 16.42
C PHE A 114 -3.93 8.24 15.98
N ILE A 115 -3.66 8.88 14.83
CA ILE A 115 -4.52 9.95 14.30
C ILE A 115 -5.91 9.42 13.97
N ASN A 116 -6.00 8.33 13.21
CA ASN A 116 -7.26 7.73 12.79
C ASN A 116 -8.11 7.32 14.00
N ARG A 117 -7.51 6.86 15.11
CA ARG A 117 -8.26 6.53 16.34
C ARG A 117 -8.68 7.77 17.11
N LYS A 118 -7.84 8.80 17.16
CA LYS A 118 -8.11 10.02 17.92
C LYS A 118 -9.19 10.89 17.26
N TYR A 119 -9.20 10.95 15.93
CA TYR A 119 -10.07 11.83 15.15
C TYR A 119 -11.06 11.05 14.26
N ASP A 120 -11.40 9.81 14.62
CA ASP A 120 -12.24 8.93 13.79
C ASP A 120 -13.60 9.57 13.45
N HIS A 121 -14.24 10.20 14.45
CA HIS A 121 -15.55 10.82 14.30
C HIS A 121 -15.49 12.06 13.41
N GLU A 122 -14.51 12.93 13.65
CA GLU A 122 -14.30 14.16 12.88
C GLU A 122 -13.93 13.85 11.43
N ILE A 123 -13.09 12.84 11.20
CA ILE A 123 -12.73 12.36 9.86
C ILE A 123 -13.97 11.87 9.12
N GLN A 124 -14.84 11.09 9.77
CA GLN A 124 -16.09 10.62 9.17
C GLN A 124 -17.06 11.77 8.88
N GLU A 125 -17.21 12.71 9.82
CA GLU A 125 -18.07 13.86 9.65
C GLU A 125 -17.62 14.71 8.46
N VAL A 126 -16.34 15.09 8.39
CA VAL A 126 -15.80 15.90 7.30
C VAL A 126 -15.85 15.16 5.96
N TYR A 127 -15.60 13.85 5.94
CA TYR A 127 -15.67 13.05 4.72
C TYR A 127 -17.09 12.90 4.15
N SER A 128 -18.10 12.82 5.04
CA SER A 128 -19.51 12.66 4.66
C SER A 128 -20.16 13.93 4.10
N ARG A 129 -19.55 15.10 4.32
CA ARG A 129 -20.10 16.39 3.87
C ARG A 129 -20.15 16.47 2.34
N PRO A 130 -21.26 16.95 1.75
CA PRO A 130 -21.39 17.16 0.31
C PRO A 130 -20.71 18.46 -0.18
N ASP A 131 -20.16 19.27 0.73
CA ASP A 131 -19.54 20.55 0.42
C ASP A 131 -18.16 20.39 -0.26
N PHE A 132 -17.64 21.48 -0.82
CA PHE A 132 -16.26 21.55 -1.33
C PHE A 132 -15.23 21.01 -0.34
N LEU A 133 -15.39 21.31 0.96
CA LEU A 133 -14.50 20.82 2.00
C LEU A 133 -14.51 19.28 2.13
N GLY A 134 -15.68 18.66 1.94
CA GLY A 134 -15.80 17.20 1.87
C GLY A 134 -15.11 16.62 0.63
N SER A 135 -15.19 17.32 -0.51
CA SER A 135 -14.44 16.95 -1.73
C SER A 135 -12.92 17.06 -1.55
N VAL A 136 -12.44 18.10 -0.86
CA VAL A 136 -11.02 18.23 -0.49
C VAL A 136 -10.60 17.14 0.49
N ALA A 137 -11.43 16.83 1.49
CA ALA A 137 -11.15 15.76 2.44
C ALA A 137 -11.03 14.39 1.77
N LYS A 138 -11.86 14.10 0.76
CA LYS A 138 -11.78 12.88 -0.07
C LYS A 138 -10.47 12.77 -0.87
N GLN A 139 -9.77 13.87 -1.10
CA GLN A 139 -8.48 13.86 -1.81
C GLN A 139 -7.32 13.40 -0.91
N TYR A 140 -7.39 13.68 0.40
CA TYR A 140 -6.34 13.29 1.36
C TYR A 140 -6.68 12.00 2.12
N LEU A 141 -7.96 11.76 2.37
CA LEU A 141 -8.44 10.58 3.03
C LEU A 141 -8.62 9.47 2.01
N ARG A 142 -8.12 8.28 2.33
CA ARG A 142 -8.36 7.12 1.50
C ARG A 142 -9.83 6.75 1.62
N ALA A 143 -10.49 6.60 0.47
CA ALA A 143 -11.86 6.14 0.42
C ALA A 143 -11.99 4.80 1.16
N PRO A 144 -13.14 4.56 1.83
CA PRO A 144 -13.44 3.26 2.40
C PRO A 144 -13.17 2.18 1.36
N ALA A 145 -12.44 1.13 1.75
CA ALA A 145 -12.24 -0.03 0.90
C ALA A 145 -13.57 -0.80 0.81
N ILE A 146 -14.51 -0.27 0.03
CA ILE A 146 -15.62 -1.07 -0.47
C ILE A 146 -14.96 -2.09 -1.37
N SER A 147 -15.13 -3.36 -1.07
CA SER A 147 -14.68 -4.50 -1.88
C SER A 147 -15.47 -4.55 -3.20
N SER A 148 -15.38 -3.50 -4.00
CA SER A 148 -15.91 -3.42 -5.37
C SER A 148 -14.78 -3.59 -6.37
N GLN A 149 -13.88 -4.53 -6.12
CA GLN A 149 -13.39 -5.32 -7.24
C GLN A 149 -14.35 -6.47 -7.35
N SER A 150 -15.30 -6.35 -8.28
CA SER A 150 -16.02 -7.50 -8.81
C SER A 150 -14.99 -8.34 -9.57
N PRO A 151 -14.61 -9.54 -9.11
CA PRO A 151 -14.02 -10.51 -10.00
C PRO A 151 -15.23 -11.23 -10.61
N ARG A 152 -15.42 -11.05 -11.92
CA ARG A 152 -15.96 -12.17 -12.69
C ARG A 152 -15.04 -13.36 -12.46
N LYS A 153 -15.35 -14.21 -11.48
CA LYS A 153 -15.24 -15.67 -11.45
C LYS A 153 -15.33 -16.19 -10.00
N LYS A 154 -16.02 -17.33 -9.91
CA LYS A 154 -16.62 -17.92 -8.71
C LYS A 154 -15.58 -18.66 -7.83
N SER A 155 -16.08 -18.97 -6.62
CA SER A 155 -15.68 -20.04 -5.70
C SER A 155 -14.30 -19.96 -5.06
N SER A 156 -14.24 -19.33 -3.89
CA SER A 156 -13.98 -20.08 -2.65
C SER A 156 -14.39 -19.23 -1.46
N SER A 157 -15.09 -19.87 -0.53
CA SER A 157 -15.53 -19.31 0.75
C SER A 157 -14.33 -19.03 1.64
N PHE A 158 -13.66 -17.90 1.42
CA PHE A 158 -12.77 -17.32 2.40
C PHE A 158 -13.53 -16.26 3.19
N VAL A 159 -13.51 -16.44 4.51
CA VAL A 159 -14.11 -15.57 5.51
C VAL A 159 -13.82 -14.12 5.16
N SER A 160 -14.87 -13.39 4.77
CA SER A 160 -14.81 -11.96 4.51
C SER A 160 -14.45 -11.27 5.82
N CYS A 161 -13.16 -10.99 6.01
CA CYS A 161 -12.69 -10.22 7.14
C CYS A 161 -13.19 -8.79 6.90
N ARG A 162 -14.07 -8.31 7.79
CA ARG A 162 -14.76 -7.02 7.73
C ARG A 162 -13.81 -5.93 7.22
N THR A 163 -13.98 -5.52 5.96
CA THR A 163 -13.43 -4.28 5.44
C THR A 163 -14.08 -3.17 6.23
N ASP A 164 -13.33 -2.52 7.10
CA ASP A 164 -13.86 -1.43 7.90
C ASP A 164 -14.21 -0.29 6.93
N HIS A 165 -15.50 0.04 6.83
CA HIS A 165 -16.06 1.01 5.88
C HIS A 165 -15.68 2.46 6.21
N ARG A 166 -14.55 2.68 6.89
CA ARG A 166 -14.17 3.97 7.45
C ARG A 166 -13.15 4.67 6.54
N PRO A 167 -13.34 5.96 6.23
CA PRO A 167 -12.30 6.76 5.59
C PRO A 167 -11.09 6.86 6.51
N ARG A 168 -9.89 6.62 5.98
CA ARG A 168 -8.67 6.52 6.80
C ARG A 168 -7.51 7.27 6.15
N LEU A 169 -6.64 7.80 6.98
CA LEU A 169 -5.36 8.37 6.57
C LEU A 169 -4.32 7.24 6.44
N SER A 170 -3.68 7.11 5.28
CA SER A 170 -2.60 6.14 5.05
C SER A 170 -1.34 6.82 4.51
N LEU A 171 -0.27 6.90 5.31
CA LEU A 171 1.03 7.47 4.88
C LEU A 171 1.99 6.44 4.27
N ARG A 172 1.53 5.21 4.01
CA ARG A 172 2.40 4.12 3.53
C ARG A 172 3.19 4.49 2.26
N PHE A 173 2.59 5.26 1.35
CA PHE A 173 3.25 5.72 0.12
C PHE A 173 4.55 6.52 0.39
N LEU A 174 4.63 7.22 1.53
CA LEU A 174 5.81 7.99 1.92
C LEU A 174 7.01 7.10 2.31
N ALA A 175 6.77 5.83 2.63
CA ALA A 175 7.83 4.89 3.01
C ALA A 175 8.50 4.18 1.81
N SER A 176 8.10 4.51 0.58
CA SER A 176 8.71 3.98 -0.64
C SER A 176 10.11 4.58 -0.84
N TYR A 177 11.10 3.77 -1.27
CA TYR A 177 12.43 4.31 -1.57
C TYR A 177 12.40 5.39 -2.66
N ARG A 178 11.40 5.38 -3.55
CA ARG A 178 11.24 6.43 -4.56
C ARG A 178 10.89 7.77 -3.93
N THR A 179 9.93 7.79 -3.00
CA THR A 179 9.49 9.02 -2.32
C THR A 179 10.56 9.54 -1.37
N ILE A 180 11.24 8.64 -0.66
CA ILE A 180 12.43 8.99 0.13
C ILE A 180 13.52 9.59 -0.77
N GLY A 181 13.77 8.98 -1.93
CA GLY A 181 14.73 9.49 -2.92
C GLY A 181 14.37 10.90 -3.41
N TYR A 182 13.10 11.16 -3.74
CA TYR A 182 12.64 12.50 -4.12
C TYR A 182 12.77 13.51 -2.97
N ALA A 183 12.46 13.11 -1.73
CA ALA A 183 12.62 13.97 -0.56
C ALA A 183 14.09 14.34 -0.32
N LEU A 184 15.01 13.38 -0.46
CA LEU A 184 16.45 13.62 -0.37
C LEU A 184 16.96 14.50 -1.51
N LEU A 185 16.50 14.28 -2.74
CA LEU A 185 16.84 15.13 -3.89
C LEU A 185 16.37 16.57 -3.66
N LEU A 186 15.15 16.75 -3.16
CA LEU A 186 14.60 18.07 -2.87
C LEU A 186 15.39 18.78 -1.77
N LEU A 187 15.78 18.06 -0.72
CA LEU A 187 16.64 18.59 0.34
C LEU A 187 18.03 18.96 -0.19
N PHE A 188 18.60 18.14 -1.07
CA PHE A 188 19.88 18.43 -1.72
C PHE A 188 19.79 19.69 -2.60
N LEU A 189 18.71 19.83 -3.37
CA LEU A 189 18.47 21.03 -4.18
C LEU A 189 18.30 22.26 -3.29
N ALA A 190 17.53 22.15 -2.22
CA ALA A 190 17.35 23.23 -1.26
C ALA A 190 18.68 23.67 -0.63
N TYR A 191 19.55 22.71 -0.30
CA TYR A 191 20.90 22.98 0.17
C TYR A 191 21.73 23.74 -0.89
N LEU A 192 21.68 23.32 -2.16
CA LEU A 192 22.39 24.01 -3.25
C LEU A 192 21.92 25.46 -3.45
N PHE A 193 20.62 25.70 -3.34
CA PHE A 193 20.03 27.03 -3.48
C PHE A 193 20.07 27.87 -2.20
N GLY A 194 20.63 27.34 -1.11
CA GLY A 194 20.70 28.03 0.18
C GLY A 194 19.34 28.27 0.83
N PHE A 195 18.32 27.49 0.47
CA PHE A 195 17.01 27.57 1.12
C PHE A 195 17.10 27.03 2.54
N SER A 196 16.48 27.75 3.47
CA SER A 196 16.32 27.26 4.83
C SER A 196 15.43 26.02 4.86
N THR A 197 15.65 25.13 5.83
CA THR A 197 14.79 23.97 6.08
C THR A 197 13.32 24.41 6.27
N THR A 198 13.11 25.56 6.89
CA THR A 198 11.78 26.17 7.04
C THR A 198 11.14 26.50 5.70
N GLY A 199 11.90 27.06 4.75
CA GLY A 199 11.41 27.36 3.41
C GLY A 199 10.99 26.11 2.65
N VAL A 200 11.76 25.02 2.78
CA VAL A 200 11.42 23.72 2.20
C VAL A 200 10.11 23.17 2.76
N ILE A 201 9.96 23.17 4.09
CA ILE A 201 8.74 22.69 4.75
C ILE A 201 7.52 23.52 4.32
N LEU A 202 7.69 24.84 4.22
CA LEU A 202 6.64 25.76 3.77
C LEU A 202 6.22 25.42 2.33
N ILE A 203 7.17 25.29 1.41
CA ILE A 203 6.90 24.95 0.00
C ILE A 203 6.17 23.61 -0.09
N VAL A 204 6.64 22.58 0.61
CA VAL A 204 6.00 21.26 0.61
C VAL A 204 4.58 21.33 1.15
N THR A 205 4.36 22.09 2.23
CA THR A 205 3.04 22.28 2.83
C THR A 205 2.09 23.00 1.87
N LEU A 206 2.55 24.05 1.20
CA LEU A 206 1.78 24.74 0.17
C LEU A 206 1.42 23.80 -0.98
N CYS A 207 2.38 23.03 -1.51
CA CYS A 207 2.11 22.06 -2.57
C CYS A 207 1.06 21.03 -2.17
N ILE A 208 1.12 20.51 -0.93
CA ILE A 208 0.13 19.58 -0.40
C ILE A 208 -1.25 20.25 -0.36
N VAL A 209 -1.37 21.46 0.18
CA VAL A 209 -2.64 22.21 0.26
C VAL A 209 -3.21 22.49 -1.14
N PHE A 210 -2.39 22.98 -2.06
CA PHE A 210 -2.81 23.26 -3.43
C PHE A 210 -3.29 21.99 -4.15
N TYR A 211 -2.62 20.85 -3.97
CA TYR A 211 -3.06 19.58 -4.54
C TYR A 211 -4.47 19.19 -4.09
N GLY A 212 -4.79 19.37 -2.81
CA GLY A 212 -6.13 19.10 -2.28
C GLY A 212 -7.19 20.07 -2.78
N LEU A 213 -6.86 21.37 -2.84
CA LEU A 213 -7.78 22.39 -3.34
C LEU A 213 -8.12 22.18 -4.82
N ILE A 214 -7.11 21.90 -5.64
CA ILE A 214 -7.30 21.61 -7.07
C ILE A 214 -8.10 20.33 -7.24
N GLY A 215 -7.76 19.26 -6.52
CA GLY A 215 -8.52 18.00 -6.55
C GLY A 215 -9.98 18.20 -6.16
N GLY A 216 -10.23 18.86 -5.03
CA GLY A 216 -11.57 19.19 -4.56
C GLY A 216 -12.36 20.06 -5.53
N ALA A 217 -11.72 21.02 -6.20
CA ALA A 217 -12.36 21.87 -7.21
C ALA A 217 -12.78 21.06 -8.43
N ILE A 218 -11.92 20.17 -8.91
CA ILE A 218 -12.24 19.27 -10.04
C ILE A 218 -13.41 18.35 -9.69
N TYR A 219 -13.41 17.76 -8.48
CA TYR A 219 -14.50 16.91 -8.02
C TYR A 219 -15.82 17.68 -7.91
N HIS A 220 -15.79 18.90 -7.38
CA HIS A 220 -16.96 19.76 -7.27
C HIS A 220 -17.55 20.10 -8.65
N LEU A 221 -16.70 20.54 -9.59
CA LEU A 221 -17.12 20.87 -10.96
C LEU A 221 -17.72 19.66 -11.68
N ARG A 222 -17.14 18.46 -11.50
CA ARG A 222 -17.70 17.25 -12.12
C ARG A 222 -19.06 16.89 -11.54
N GLY A 223 -19.24 17.04 -10.22
CA GLY A 223 -20.52 16.79 -9.56
C GLY A 223 -21.65 17.76 -9.96
N GLU A 224 -21.34 18.98 -10.41
CA GLU A 224 -22.33 19.89 -11.00
C GLU A 224 -22.77 19.45 -12.40
N THR A 225 -21.82 19.00 -13.23
CA THR A 225 -22.11 18.50 -14.58
C THR A 225 -23.05 17.29 -14.56
N ASP A 226 -22.81 16.33 -13.66
CA ASP A 226 -23.64 15.12 -13.55
C ASP A 226 -25.08 15.45 -13.11
N ARG A 227 -25.25 16.40 -12.18
CA ARG A 227 -26.59 16.86 -11.75
C ARG A 227 -27.38 17.55 -12.86
N ASN A 228 -26.69 18.32 -13.70
CA ASN A 228 -27.33 18.99 -14.83
C ASN A 228 -27.78 17.98 -15.89
N HIS A 229 -27.05 16.88 -16.09
CA HIS A 229 -27.40 15.85 -17.08
C HIS A 229 -28.67 15.08 -16.67
N SER A 230 -28.81 14.72 -15.39
CA SER A 230 -30.00 13.99 -14.89
C SER A 230 -31.29 14.80 -14.89
N HIS A 231 -31.25 16.11 -15.15
CA HIS A 231 -32.46 16.96 -15.21
C HIS A 231 -33.04 17.04 -16.64
N TYR A 232 -32.37 16.46 -17.64
CA TYR A 232 -32.84 16.43 -19.04
C TYR A 232 -33.37 15.06 -19.49
N ASP A 233 -33.24 14.02 -18.67
CA ASP A 233 -33.81 12.68 -18.86
C ASP A 233 -35.10 12.52 -18.04
#